data_AF-A0AA88VYB3-F1
#
_entry.id   AF-A0AA88VYB3-F1
#
_cell.length_a   1.000
_cell.length_b   1.000
_cell.length_c   1.000
_cell.angle_alpha   90.00
_cell.angle_beta   90.00
_cell.angle_gamma   90.00
#
_symmetry.space_group_name_H-M   'P 1'
#
loop_
_entity.id
_entity.type
_entity.pdbx_description
1 polymer ?
#
loop_
_entity_poly.entity_id
_entity_poly.type
_entity_poly.pdbx_seq_one_letter_code
_entity_poly.pdbx_strand_id
1 'polypeptide(L)'
;MAGSSFTISNGGVYGSLLRTPIINPPQSAILGMHSIVSRPMVVEGNIVPRPMLYIALTYDHRLIDGREAVFFLRRVKDIVEDPRRLLLDV
;
A
#
# COMPACT_ATOMS: atom_id res chain seq x y z
N MET A 1 6.02 -23.71 2.28
CA MET A 1 5.82 -22.54 3.17
C MET A 1 4.40 -22.57 3.69
N ALA A 2 4.16 -23.17 4.86
CA ALA A 2 2.82 -23.22 5.47
C ALA A 2 2.72 -22.18 6.59
N GLY A 3 1.56 -21.53 6.75
CA GLY A 3 1.24 -20.70 7.93
C GLY A 3 1.40 -19.18 7.81
N SER A 4 1.34 -18.58 6.62
CA SER A 4 1.37 -17.10 6.48
C SER A 4 -0.03 -16.48 6.54
N SER A 5 -0.18 -15.32 7.20
CA SER A 5 -1.43 -14.57 7.34
C SER A 5 -1.60 -13.43 6.33
N PHE A 6 -0.51 -12.92 5.76
CA PHE A 6 -0.51 -11.76 4.87
C PHE A 6 0.64 -11.83 3.87
N THR A 7 0.45 -11.29 2.67
CA THR A 7 1.50 -11.20 1.65
C THR A 7 1.77 -9.75 1.26
N ILE A 8 3.05 -9.43 1.08
CA ILE A 8 3.52 -8.20 0.42
C ILE A 8 4.22 -8.62 -0.87
N SER A 9 3.82 -8.00 -1.99
CA SER A 9 4.41 -8.23 -3.31
C SER A 9 4.93 -6.93 -3.88
N ASN A 10 6.21 -6.87 -4.26
CA ASN A 10 6.82 -5.69 -4.85
C ASN A 10 7.00 -5.88 -6.37
N GLY A 11 6.00 -5.45 -7.14
CA GLY A 11 6.08 -5.38 -8.60
C GLY A 11 6.86 -4.17 -9.10
N GLY A 12 7.17 -3.21 -8.22
CA GLY A 12 7.91 -2.00 -8.55
C GLY A 12 9.34 -2.25 -9.02
N VAL A 13 9.93 -3.39 -8.64
CA VAL A 13 11.23 -3.86 -9.14
C VAL A 13 11.23 -4.03 -10.66
N TYR A 14 10.07 -4.30 -11.26
CA TYR A 14 9.91 -4.49 -12.70
C TYR A 14 9.33 -3.27 -13.44
N GLY A 15 9.28 -2.10 -12.79
CA GLY A 15 8.72 -0.90 -13.43
C GLY A 15 7.19 -0.81 -13.42
N SER A 16 6.50 -1.68 -12.67
CA SER A 16 5.03 -1.67 -12.61
C SER A 16 4.53 -0.38 -11.95
N LEU A 17 3.68 0.38 -12.63
CA LEU A 17 3.07 1.60 -12.10
C LEU A 17 1.91 1.30 -11.14
N LEU A 18 1.02 0.39 -11.52
CA LEU A 18 -0.15 -0.03 -10.75
C LEU A 18 -0.64 -1.39 -11.27
N ARG A 19 -0.99 -2.30 -10.38
CA ARG A 19 -1.57 -3.61 -10.65
C ARG A 19 -2.53 -4.02 -9.53
N THR A 20 -3.49 -4.86 -9.86
CA THR A 20 -4.33 -5.60 -8.89
C THR A 20 -3.65 -6.91 -8.50
N PRO A 21 -2.97 -7.00 -7.34
CA PRO A 21 -2.35 -8.26 -6.90
C PRO A 21 -3.41 -9.34 -6.65
N ILE A 22 -3.04 -10.60 -6.83
CA ILE A 22 -3.94 -11.74 -6.58
C ILE A 22 -3.62 -12.29 -5.18
N ILE A 23 -4.67 -12.52 -4.38
CA ILE A 23 -4.54 -13.10 -3.04
C ILE A 23 -3.88 -14.47 -3.15
N ASN A 24 -2.98 -14.79 -2.23
CA ASN A 24 -2.35 -16.11 -2.12
C ASN A 24 -3.11 -16.96 -1.07
N PRO A 25 -4.03 -17.86 -1.46
CA PRO A 25 -4.81 -18.62 -0.49
C PRO A 25 -3.90 -19.48 0.40
N PRO A 26 -4.22 -19.65 1.70
CA PRO A 26 -5.49 -19.33 2.37
C PRO A 26 -5.59 -17.92 2.98
N GLN A 27 -4.75 -16.96 2.58
CA GLN A 27 -4.75 -15.62 3.16
C GLN A 27 -5.99 -14.80 2.75
N SER A 28 -6.28 -13.75 3.52
CA SER A 28 -7.43 -12.86 3.27
C SER A 28 -7.09 -11.58 2.50
N ALA A 29 -5.81 -11.21 2.40
CA ALA A 29 -5.39 -9.99 1.73
C ALA A 29 -3.92 -10.02 1.26
N ILE A 30 -3.62 -9.16 0.29
CA ILE A 30 -2.27 -8.96 -0.25
C ILE A 30 -2.03 -7.46 -0.55
N LEU A 31 -0.87 -6.95 -0.12
CA LEU A 31 -0.40 -5.60 -0.43
C LEU A 31 0.55 -5.63 -1.62
N GLY A 32 0.20 -4.91 -2.68
CA GLY A 32 1.03 -4.67 -3.86
C GLY A 32 1.76 -3.34 -3.77
N MET A 33 3.09 -3.38 -3.80
CA MET A 33 3.96 -2.21 -4.00
C MET A 33 4.36 -2.09 -5.47
N HIS A 34 4.42 -0.84 -5.94
CA HIS A 34 4.71 -0.48 -7.31
C HIS A 34 5.98 0.38 -7.40
N SER A 35 6.36 0.83 -8.59
CA SER A 35 7.57 1.61 -8.77
C SER A 35 7.45 2.99 -8.12
N ILE A 36 8.56 3.45 -7.54
CA ILE A 36 8.71 4.83 -7.09
C ILE A 36 9.05 5.67 -8.33
N VAL A 37 8.19 6.63 -8.65
CA VAL A 37 8.36 7.53 -9.79
C VAL A 37 8.21 8.97 -9.35
N SER A 38 9.04 9.87 -9.89
CA SER A 38 8.90 11.30 -9.63
C SER A 38 7.63 11.82 -10.29
N ARG A 39 6.74 12.45 -9.53
CA ARG A 39 5.47 13.02 -10.02
C ARG A 39 5.26 14.43 -9.50
N PRO A 40 4.65 15.33 -10.28
CA PRO A 40 4.24 16.63 -9.80
C PRO A 40 3.10 16.46 -8.80
N MET A 41 3.27 16.99 -7.59
CA MET A 41 2.29 16.97 -6.52
C MET A 41 2.03 18.38 -6.02
N VAL A 42 0.78 18.66 -5.66
CA VAL A 42 0.42 19.92 -4.99
C VAL A 42 0.68 19.76 -3.50
N VAL A 43 1.61 20.54 -2.96
CA VAL A 43 1.94 20.59 -1.53
C VAL A 43 1.90 22.06 -1.11
N GLU A 44 1.04 22.37 -0.14
CA GLU A 44 0.86 23.75 0.36
C GLU A 44 0.61 24.78 -0.77
N GLY A 45 -0.17 24.38 -1.77
CA GLY A 45 -0.52 25.23 -2.92
C GLY A 45 0.54 25.32 -4.02
N ASN A 46 1.72 24.71 -3.85
CA ASN A 46 2.79 24.71 -4.84
C ASN A 46 2.90 23.36 -5.56
N ILE A 47 3.22 23.38 -6.86
CA ILE A 47 3.53 22.16 -7.61
C ILE A 47 5.00 21.82 -7.39
N VAL A 48 5.27 20.72 -6.70
CA VAL A 48 6.62 20.25 -6.40
C VAL A 48 6.80 18.81 -6.87
N PRO A 49 7.99 18.42 -7.39
CA PRO A 49 8.28 17.03 -7.70
C PRO A 49 8.38 16.22 -6.40
N ARG A 50 7.67 15.09 -6.31
CA ARG A 50 7.77 14.16 -5.19
C ARG A 50 8.01 12.73 -5.70
N PRO A 51 8.84 11.93 -5.01
CA PRO A 51 8.89 10.49 -5.25
C PRO A 51 7.57 9.89 -4.77
N MET A 52 6.78 9.37 -5.69
CA MET A 52 5.46 8.80 -5.42
C MET A 52 5.43 7.33 -5.79
N LEU A 53 4.71 6.55 -4.98
CA LEU A 53 4.48 5.13 -5.20
C LEU A 53 2.99 4.85 -5.03
N TYR A 54 2.42 4.08 -5.95
CA TYR A 54 1.07 3.54 -5.74
C TYR A 54 1.15 2.26 -4.91
N ILE A 55 0.26 2.13 -3.93
CA ILE A 55 0.01 0.89 -3.20
C ILE A 55 -1.39 0.39 -3.55
N ALA A 56 -1.53 -0.93 -3.71
CA ALA A 56 -2.81 -1.58 -3.95
C ALA A 56 -3.05 -2.66 -2.91
N LEU A 57 -4.24 -2.70 -2.32
CA LEU A 57 -4.66 -3.77 -1.43
C LEU A 57 -5.75 -4.58 -2.13
N THR A 58 -5.49 -5.85 -2.39
CA THR A 58 -6.54 -6.80 -2.76
C THR A 58 -6.92 -7.58 -1.51
N TYR A 59 -8.22 -7.70 -1.24
CA TYR A 59 -8.75 -8.32 -0.04
C TYR A 59 -10.01 -9.12 -0.36
N ASP A 60 -10.26 -10.15 0.44
CA ASP A 60 -11.47 -10.96 0.35
C ASP A 60 -12.64 -10.21 1.00
N HIS A 61 -13.52 -9.66 0.17
CA HIS A 61 -14.71 -8.92 0.60
C HIS A 61 -15.70 -9.75 1.43
N ARG A 62 -15.58 -11.08 1.47
CA ARG A 62 -16.40 -11.92 2.34
C ARG A 62 -15.97 -11.81 3.81
N LEU A 63 -14.73 -11.36 4.05
CA LEU A 63 -14.11 -11.29 5.37
C LEU A 63 -13.79 -9.86 5.81
N ILE A 64 -13.40 -8.99 4.87
CA ILE A 64 -12.93 -7.64 5.15
C ILE A 64 -13.89 -6.65 4.48
N ASP A 65 -14.42 -5.71 5.26
CA ASP A 65 -15.25 -4.64 4.72
C ASP A 65 -14.41 -3.56 4.03
N GLY A 66 -15.02 -2.85 3.08
CA GLY A 66 -14.37 -1.76 2.36
C GLY A 66 -13.85 -0.66 3.29
N ARG A 67 -14.57 -0.38 4.39
CA ARG A 67 -14.11 0.56 5.42
C ARG A 67 -12.78 0.12 6.02
N GLU A 68 -12.67 -1.13 6.46
CA GLU A 68 -11.48 -1.68 7.12
C GLU A 68 -10.28 -1.69 6.17
N ALA A 69 -10.49 -2.10 4.92
CA ALA A 69 -9.47 -2.10 3.88
C ALA A 69 -8.92 -0.69 3.61
N VAL A 70 -9.80 0.32 3.52
CA VAL A 70 -9.40 1.72 3.31
C VAL A 70 -8.62 2.26 4.51
N PHE A 71 -9.09 2.00 5.74
CA PHE A 71 -8.37 2.43 6.95
C PHE A 71 -7.00 1.78 7.07
N PHE A 72 -6.90 0.47 6.79
CA PHE A 72 -5.63 -0.25 6.77
C PHE A 72 -4.66 0.37 5.77
N LEU A 73 -5.10 0.58 4.51
CA LEU A 73 -4.23 1.12 3.47
C LEU A 73 -3.80 2.55 3.77
N ARG A 74 -4.70 3.37 4.33
CA ARG A 74 -4.38 4.72 4.81
C ARG A 74 -3.38 4.68 5.96
N ARG A 75 -3.52 3.75 6.91
CA ARG A 75 -2.57 3.60 8.02
C ARG A 75 -1.17 3.27 7.52
N VAL A 76 -1.05 2.36 6.55
CA VAL A 76 0.22 2.03 5.90
C VAL A 76 0.81 3.27 5.21
N LYS A 77 0.00 3.98 4.40
CA LYS A 77 0.42 5.23 3.75
C LYS A 77 0.97 6.23 4.77
N ASP A 78 0.21 6.52 5.82
CA ASP A 78 0.53 7.54 6.80
C ASP A 78 1.82 7.21 7.59
N ILE A 79 2.01 5.93 7.93
CA ILE A 79 3.24 5.44 8.57
C ILE A 79 4.45 5.56 7.63
N VAL A 80 4.28 5.23 6.35
CA VAL A 80 5.38 5.28 5.38
C VAL A 80 5.76 6.74 5.06
N GLU A 81 4.78 7.64 5.00
CA GLU A 81 5.02 9.07 4.80
C GLU A 81 5.61 9.76 6.05
N ASP A 82 5.28 9.28 7.25
CA ASP A 82 5.87 9.75 8.51
C ASP A 82 6.15 8.60 9.49
N PRO A 83 7.35 7.97 9.43
CA PRO A 83 7.68 6.81 10.26
C PRO A 83 7.67 7.06 11.76
N ARG A 84 7.71 8.33 12.22
CA ARG A 84 7.64 8.67 13.65
C ARG A 84 6.30 8.24 14.27
N ARG A 85 5.25 8.14 13.45
CA ARG A 85 3.92 7.64 13.86
C ARG A 85 3.96 6.22 14.43
N LEU A 86 4.89 5.38 13.98
CA LEU A 86 5.09 4.05 14.56
C LEU A 86 5.60 4.12 15.99
N LEU A 87 6.47 5.08 16.30
CA LEU A 87 7.07 5.23 17.63
C LEU A 87 6.06 5.80 18.63
N LEU A 88 5.15 6.63 18.15
CA LEU A 88 4.14 7.31 18.95
C LEU A 88 2.84 6.49 19.09
N ASP A 89 2.73 5.34 18.42
CA ASP A 89 1.54 4.49 18.32
C ASP A 89 0.25 5.26 17.96
N VAL A 90 0.39 6.25 17.07
CA VAL A 90 -0.69 7.13 16.56
C VAL A 90 -0.70 7.21 15.06
#